data_AF-A0A3Q9UV87-F1
#
_entry.id   AF-A0A3Q9UV87-F1
#
_cell.length_a   1.000
_cell.length_b   1.000
_cell.length_c   1.000
_cell.angle_alpha   90.00
_cell.angle_beta   90.00
_cell.angle_gamma   90.00
#
_symmetry.space_group_name_H-M   'P 1'
#
loop_
_entity.id
_entity.type
_entity.pdbx_description
1 polymer ?
#
loop_
_entity_poly.entity_id
_entity_poly.type
_entity_poly.pdbx_seq_one_letter_code
_entity_poly.pdbx_strand_id
1 'polypeptide(L)'
;MLRRPTREKLQRELEVIDAAIAGHPFSSDVLVRLQSVFAESDGSGRDGQRINARLAEEGLPTIPGIWIFYARNFSSWGWLHNRRRAAVRRIERLGG
;
A
#
# COMPACT_ATOMS: atom_id res chain seq x y z
N MET A 1 -25.19 -22.20 14.75
CA MET A 1 -24.84 -22.46 13.32
C MET A 1 -24.40 -21.15 12.68
N LEU A 2 -23.10 -20.99 12.38
CA LEU A 2 -22.62 -19.82 11.63
C LEU A 2 -23.09 -19.96 10.18
N ARG A 3 -24.05 -19.13 9.78
CA ARG A 3 -24.53 -19.03 8.38
C ARG A 3 -23.29 -18.81 7.49
N ARG A 4 -22.99 -19.77 6.60
CA ARG A 4 -21.93 -19.57 5.60
C ARG A 4 -22.27 -18.29 4.83
N PRO A 5 -21.33 -17.33 4.72
CA PRO A 5 -21.59 -16.12 3.96
C PRO A 5 -21.89 -16.49 2.50
N THR A 6 -22.93 -15.89 1.93
CA THR A 6 -23.26 -16.05 0.51
C THR A 6 -22.19 -15.42 -0.37
N ARG A 7 -22.06 -15.90 -1.61
CA ARG A 7 -21.10 -15.37 -2.59
C ARG A 7 -21.22 -13.85 -2.74
N GLU A 8 -22.45 -13.34 -2.84
CA GLU A 8 -22.74 -11.90 -2.92
C GLU A 8 -22.20 -11.11 -1.72
N LYS A 9 -22.29 -11.66 -0.51
CA LYS A 9 -21.77 -11.00 0.70
C LYS A 9 -20.25 -10.90 0.68
N LEU A 10 -19.57 -11.96 0.22
CA LEU A 10 -18.11 -11.95 0.08
C LEU A 10 -17.65 -11.02 -1.05
N GLN A 11 -18.45 -10.89 -2.11
CA GLN A 11 -18.14 -9.99 -3.21
C GLN A 11 -18.25 -8.52 -2.79
N ARG A 12 -19.29 -8.15 -2.03
CA ARG A 12 -19.36 -6.81 -1.40
C ARG A 12 -18.21 -6.56 -0.43
N GLU A 13 -17.80 -7.56 0.35
CA GLU A 13 -16.64 -7.43 1.24
C GLU A 13 -15.35 -7.19 0.43
N LEU A 14 -15.18 -7.88 -0.70
CA LEU A 14 -14.05 -7.67 -1.60
C LEU A 14 -14.04 -6.26 -2.19
N GLU A 15 -15.19 -5.74 -2.65
CA GLU A 15 -15.32 -4.38 -3.18
C GLU A 15 -14.95 -3.32 -2.14
N VAL A 16 -15.37 -3.50 -0.89
CA VAL A 16 -15.00 -2.60 0.22
C VAL A 16 -13.49 -2.64 0.48
N ILE A 17 -12.88 -3.83 0.44
CA ILE A 17 -11.43 -3.98 0.61
C ILE A 17 -10.69 -3.32 -0.55
N ASP A 18 -11.16 -3.50 -1.79
CA ASP A 18 -10.55 -2.91 -2.98
C ASP A 18 -10.66 -1.37 -2.95
N ALA A 19 -11.78 -0.82 -2.49
CA ALA A 19 -11.92 0.62 -2.26
C ALA A 19 -10.96 1.13 -1.16
N ALA A 20 -10.80 0.37 -0.07
CA ALA A 20 -9.86 0.72 1.01
C ALA A 20 -8.39 0.65 0.56
N ILE A 21 -8.06 -0.28 -0.33
CA ILE A 21 -6.74 -0.36 -0.98
C ILE A 21 -6.54 0.84 -1.90
N ALA A 22 -7.53 1.18 -2.72
CA ALA A 22 -7.46 2.32 -3.64
C ALA A 22 -7.30 3.66 -2.91
N GLY A 23 -7.90 3.82 -1.73
CA GLY A 23 -7.76 5.02 -0.90
C GLY A 23 -6.57 5.02 0.06
N HIS A 24 -5.73 3.98 0.06
CA HIS A 24 -4.64 3.87 1.03
C HIS A 24 -3.49 4.83 0.70
N PRO A 25 -2.77 5.40 1.69
CA PRO A 25 -1.64 6.28 1.39
C PRO A 25 -0.55 5.68 0.48
N PHE A 26 -0.42 4.35 0.43
CA PHE A 26 0.51 3.68 -0.50
C PHE A 26 0.00 3.49 -1.93
N SER A 27 -1.30 3.56 -2.19
CA SER A 27 -1.81 3.60 -3.57
C SER A 27 -1.65 4.99 -4.19
N SER A 28 -1.26 5.99 -3.40
CA SER A 28 -1.14 7.37 -3.86
C SER A 28 0.07 7.59 -4.77
N ASP A 29 -0.06 8.59 -5.65
CA ASP A 29 1.02 9.05 -6.53
C ASP A 29 2.27 9.50 -5.75
N VAL A 30 2.13 9.86 -4.47
CA VAL A 30 3.25 10.21 -3.59
C VAL A 30 4.24 9.06 -3.49
N LEU A 31 3.76 7.81 -3.42
CA LEU A 31 4.65 6.64 -3.36
C LEU A 31 5.40 6.42 -4.67
N VAL A 32 4.73 6.65 -5.81
CA VAL A 32 5.33 6.52 -7.14
C VAL A 32 6.43 7.57 -7.32
N ARG A 33 6.18 8.82 -6.91
CA ARG A 33 7.19 9.88 -6.94
C ARG A 33 8.37 9.58 -6.02
N LEU A 34 8.10 9.17 -4.78
CA LEU A 34 9.15 8.73 -3.85
C LEU A 34 10.03 7.63 -4.46
N GLN A 35 9.44 6.61 -5.06
CA GLN A 35 10.20 5.55 -5.73
C GLN A 35 11.05 6.07 -6.88
N SER A 36 10.56 7.02 -7.68
CA SER A 36 11.34 7.62 -8.77
C SER A 36 12.58 8.36 -8.25
N VAL A 37 12.46 9.13 -7.16
CA VAL A 37 13.59 9.85 -6.55
C VAL A 37 14.65 8.88 -6.03
N PHE A 38 14.24 7.75 -5.43
CA PHE A 38 15.19 6.73 -4.98
C PHE A 38 15.78 5.89 -6.12
N ALA A 39 15.04 5.64 -7.20
CA ALA A 39 15.54 4.91 -8.37
C ALA A 39 16.63 5.69 -9.12
N GLU A 40 16.63 7.02 -9.04
CA GLU A 40 17.69 7.87 -9.57
C GLU A 40 18.95 7.90 -8.69
N SER A 41 18.90 7.34 -7.48
CA SER A 41 20.04 7.24 -6.56
C SER A 41 20.71 5.87 -6.64
N ASP A 42 22.03 5.84 -6.57
CA ASP A 42 22.82 4.61 -6.62
C ASP A 42 22.88 3.84 -5.28
N GLY A 43 22.14 4.32 -4.27
CA GLY A 43 22.10 3.74 -2.93
C GLY A 43 23.38 3.95 -2.13
N SER A 44 24.34 4.74 -2.63
CA SER A 44 25.54 5.09 -1.87
C SER A 44 25.20 6.11 -0.79
N GLY A 45 25.75 5.97 0.41
CA GLY A 45 25.46 6.85 1.56
C GLY A 45 25.79 8.34 1.33
N ARG A 46 26.48 8.70 0.24
CA ARG A 46 26.74 10.09 -0.19
C ARG A 46 25.52 10.74 -0.87
N ASP A 47 24.56 9.96 -1.32
CA ASP A 47 23.35 10.46 -1.99
C ASP A 47 22.28 10.95 -1.01
N GLY A 48 22.38 10.68 0.30
CA GLY A 48 21.33 11.03 1.26
C GLY A 48 21.00 12.53 1.32
N GLN A 49 22.00 13.42 1.19
CA GLN A 49 21.75 14.87 1.11
C GLN A 49 21.15 15.28 -0.24
N ARG A 50 21.61 14.68 -1.34
CA ARG A 50 21.09 14.93 -2.70
C ARG A 50 19.65 14.47 -2.85
N ILE A 51 19.33 13.30 -2.30
CA ILE A 51 17.96 12.76 -2.22
C ILE A 51 17.08 13.69 -1.40
N ASN A 52 17.52 14.12 -0.20
CA ASN A 52 16.72 15.05 0.60
C ASN A 52 16.49 16.41 -0.10
N ALA A 53 17.47 16.91 -0.87
CA ALA A 53 17.29 18.13 -1.66
C ALA A 53 16.24 17.94 -2.78
N ARG A 54 16.32 16.85 -3.55
CA ARG A 54 15.30 16.47 -4.55
C ARG A 54 13.92 16.29 -3.94
N LEU A 55 13.83 15.61 -2.78
CA LEU A 55 12.58 15.44 -2.05
C LEU A 55 12.00 16.78 -1.62
N ALA A 56 12.83 17.71 -1.14
CA ALA A 56 12.38 19.05 -0.77
C ALA A 56 11.90 19.87 -1.98
N GLU A 57 12.56 19.77 -3.14
CA GLU A 57 12.14 20.40 -4.40
C GLU A 57 10.77 19.91 -4.85
N GLU A 58 10.46 18.63 -4.66
CA GLU A 58 9.16 18.04 -4.99
C GLU A 58 8.09 18.23 -3.89
N GLY A 59 8.43 18.90 -2.78
CA GLY A 59 7.53 19.05 -1.62
C GLY A 59 7.23 17.73 -0.90
N LEU A 60 8.12 16.74 -1.05
CA LEU A 60 8.01 15.41 -0.48
C LEU A 60 8.68 15.32 0.90
N PRO A 61 8.27 14.35 1.74
CA PRO A 61 8.90 14.14 3.05
C PRO A 61 10.38 13.76 2.88
N THR A 62 11.22 14.18 3.83
CA THR A 62 12.64 13.77 3.91
C THR A 62 12.77 12.26 4.19
N ILE A 63 13.97 11.70 4.01
CA ILE A 63 14.24 10.27 4.26
C ILE A 63 13.70 9.79 5.63
N PRO A 64 13.93 10.49 6.76
CA PRO A 64 13.32 10.11 8.04
C PRO A 64 11.79 10.15 8.02
N GLY A 65 11.19 11.16 7.39
CA GLY A 65 9.75 11.28 7.21
C GLY A 65 9.17 10.14 6.38
N ILE A 66 9.90 9.70 5.35
CA ILE A 66 9.57 8.54 4.53
C ILE A 66 9.58 7.27 5.38
N TRP A 67 10.61 7.04 6.21
CA TRP A 67 10.64 5.89 7.11
C TRP A 67 9.47 5.87 8.08
N ILE A 68 9.10 7.02 8.66
CA ILE A 68 7.91 7.14 9.52
C ILE A 68 6.63 6.82 8.73
N PHE A 69 6.51 7.34 7.51
CA PHE A 69 5.40 7.04 6.62
C PHE A 69 5.28 5.53 6.34
N TYR A 70 6.39 4.87 6.00
CA TYR A 70 6.40 3.42 5.80
C TYR A 70 6.03 2.67 7.08
N ALA A 71 6.64 3.00 8.21
CA ALA A 71 6.36 2.33 9.49
C ALA A 71 4.87 2.42 9.89
N ARG A 72 4.21 3.56 9.65
CA ARG A 72 2.80 3.77 10.00
C ARG A 72 1.84 3.02 9.07
N ASN A 73 2.18 2.92 7.78
CA ASN A 73 1.25 2.45 6.76
C ASN A 73 1.51 1.00 6.31
N PHE A 74 2.71 0.46 6.52
CA PHE A 74 3.11 -0.87 6.00
C PHE A 74 2.26 -1.99 6.56
N SER A 75 1.99 -1.94 7.86
CA SER A 75 1.19 -2.95 8.55
C SER A 75 -0.26 -2.98 8.06
N SER A 76 -0.91 -1.81 7.89
CA SER A 76 -2.29 -1.72 7.39
C SER A 76 -2.39 -2.16 5.93
N TRP A 77 -1.39 -1.83 5.12
CA TRP A 77 -1.31 -2.25 3.73
C TRP A 77 -1.19 -3.76 3.56
N GLY A 78 -0.25 -4.37 4.30
CA GLY A 78 -0.09 -5.83 4.30
C GLY A 78 -1.36 -6.53 4.79
N TRP A 79 -2.01 -5.98 5.82
CA TRP A 79 -3.28 -6.50 6.33
C TRP A 79 -4.40 -6.44 5.28
N LEU A 80 -4.58 -5.31 4.58
CA LEU A 80 -5.58 -5.15 3.52
C LEU A 80 -5.36 -6.14 2.38
N HIS A 81 -4.13 -6.28 1.89
CA HIS A 81 -3.82 -7.23 0.81
C HIS A 81 -4.01 -8.70 1.23
N ASN A 82 -3.65 -9.05 2.47
CA ASN A 82 -3.91 -10.39 3.00
C ASN A 82 -5.41 -10.66 3.12
N ARG A 83 -6.19 -9.66 3.57
CA ARG A 83 -7.65 -9.76 3.67
C ARG A 83 -8.28 -9.91 2.29
N ARG A 84 -7.82 -9.16 1.29
CA ARG A 84 -8.23 -9.30 -0.12
C ARG A 84 -7.99 -10.73 -0.62
N ARG A 85 -6.77 -11.25 -0.45
CA ARG A 85 -6.40 -12.63 -0.85
C ARG A 85 -7.28 -13.66 -0.15
N ALA A 86 -7.60 -13.47 1.13
CA ALA A 86 -8.48 -14.36 1.86
C ALA A 86 -9.93 -14.31 1.35
N ALA A 87 -10.46 -13.13 1.02
CA ALA A 87 -11.79 -12.96 0.45
C ALA A 87 -11.91 -13.63 -0.93
N VAL A 88 -10.94 -13.41 -1.82
CA VAL A 88 -10.86 -14.06 -3.14
C VAL A 88 -10.86 -15.59 -3.01
N ARG A 89 -9.99 -16.15 -2.16
CA ARG A 89 -9.94 -17.60 -1.91
C ARG A 89 -11.25 -18.17 -1.38
N ARG A 90 -12.01 -17.40 -0.60
CA ARG A 90 -13.32 -17.83 -0.09
C ARG A 90 -14.38 -17.84 -1.19
N ILE A 91 -14.34 -16.87 -2.11
CA ILE A 91 -15.24 -16.80 -3.27
C ILE A 91 -14.96 -17.96 -4.22
N GLU A 92 -13.68 -18.22 -4.53
CA GLU A 92 -13.26 -19.34 -5.38
C GLU A 92 -13.78 -20.68 -4.84
N ARG A 93 -13.70 -20.91 -3.53
CA ARG A 93 -14.20 -22.13 -2.87
C ARG A 93 -15.72 -22.29 -2.87
N LEU A 94 -16.49 -21.23 -3.13
CA LEU A 94 -17.96 -21.29 -3.24
C LEU A 94 -18.42 -21.37 -4.70
N GLY A 95 -17.54 -21.06 -5.66
CA GLY A 95 -17.82 -21.10 -7.09
C GLY A 95 -17.29 -22.34 -7.81
N GLY A 96 -16.43 -23.12 -7.15
CA GLY A 96 -15.98 -24.45 -7.59
C GLY A 96 -16.77 -25.58 -6.94
#